data_AF-A0A4U3LRM8-F1
#
_entry.id   AF-A0A4U3LRM8-F1
#
_cell.length_a   1.000
_cell.length_b   1.000
_cell.length_c   1.000
_cell.angle_alpha   90.00
_cell.angle_beta   90.00
_cell.angle_gamma   90.00
#
_symmetry.space_group_name_H-M   'P 1'
#
loop_
_entity.id
_entity.type
_entity.pdbx_description
1 polymer ?
#
loop_
_entity_poly.entity_id
_entity_poly.type
_entity_poly.pdbx_seq_one_letter_code
_entity_poly.pdbx_strand_id
1 'polypeptide(L)'
;MGLFSKDPDSDGDSDGEKTSFLEERGFVASAIVIGAVLICLVVWAVASNGSDTPAANPSQTPSTIAPTEQPTESTGPPATPTEQPTATQTAPPPPNSHTGGCHDSNPEQAIPRLAAPVAVTWQFEGEMLVPIQAAAGPASTGTNGVRSCFAHSPTGAVFAAMVLLGQVQNPQVSVAALKTRVLAGPGRTAAIAAARNELQTPPTEAGDVQFSGFKVLYYTTTQAIVQVVANLNNKAYGALPITMQWSHGDWYAVLQDDGTFNGSVEPDILSSLNGYVRFSGAS
;
A
#
# COMPACT_ATOMS: atom_id res chain seq x y z
N MET A 1 20.42 62.02 65.40
CA MET A 1 20.92 63.27 64.81
C MET A 1 21.76 62.87 63.60
N GLY A 2 21.56 63.29 62.35
CA GLY A 2 20.43 63.85 61.61
C GLY A 2 20.41 63.18 60.22
N LEU A 3 19.26 62.95 59.58
CA LEU A 3 18.40 63.90 58.84
C LEU A 3 18.81 64.03 57.36
N PHE A 4 17.94 63.45 56.48
CA PHE A 4 17.41 63.96 55.20
C PHE A 4 18.41 64.31 54.05
N SER A 5 18.13 64.16 52.75
CA SER A 5 16.93 64.00 51.91
C SER A 5 17.44 63.68 50.48
N LYS A 6 16.81 62.79 49.68
CA LYS A 6 15.70 63.02 48.71
C LYS A 6 16.16 63.85 47.48
N ASP A 7 16.20 63.31 46.25
CA ASP A 7 15.14 63.20 45.20
C ASP A 7 15.77 62.70 43.86
N PRO A 8 15.03 62.44 42.75
CA PRO A 8 13.59 62.18 42.59
C PRO A 8 13.24 60.95 41.71
N ASP A 9 12.03 60.44 41.93
CA ASP A 9 10.97 60.14 40.95
C ASP A 9 11.33 59.97 39.47
N SER A 10 10.96 58.80 38.93
CA SER A 10 10.12 58.79 37.73
C SER A 10 9.27 57.52 37.74
N ASP A 11 8.08 57.67 38.32
CA ASP A 11 6.92 56.84 38.03
C ASP A 11 6.59 56.95 36.54
N GLY A 12 6.18 55.82 35.97
CA GLY A 12 5.78 55.69 34.58
C GLY A 12 4.97 54.42 34.42
N ASP A 13 3.90 54.32 35.20
CA ASP A 13 2.73 53.50 34.84
C ASP A 13 2.26 53.93 33.44
N SER A 14 2.18 52.96 32.53
CA SER A 14 1.30 53.05 31.37
C SER A 14 0.54 51.74 31.30
N ASP A 15 -0.44 51.68 32.17
CA ASP A 15 -1.65 50.90 32.04
C ASP A 15 -2.47 51.38 30.84
N GLY A 16 -2.85 50.41 30.00
CA GLY A 16 -4.06 50.49 29.21
C GLY A 16 -3.92 50.94 27.76
N GLU A 17 -3.54 50.02 26.88
CA GLU A 17 -4.32 49.91 25.64
C GLU A 17 -4.62 48.43 25.33
N LYS A 18 -5.91 48.12 25.46
CA LYS A 18 -6.51 46.85 25.09
C LYS A 18 -6.33 46.64 23.59
N THR A 19 -5.44 45.74 23.20
CA THR A 19 -5.53 45.09 21.88
C THR A 19 -5.96 43.65 22.10
N SER A 20 -7.26 43.51 22.42
CA SER A 20 -7.99 42.28 22.14
C SER A 20 -8.11 42.16 20.62
N PHE A 21 -7.10 41.57 19.99
CA PHE A 21 -7.18 41.11 18.60
C PHE A 21 -6.29 39.87 18.45
N LEU A 22 -6.96 38.70 18.48
CA LEU A 22 -6.49 37.37 18.04
C LEU A 22 -5.60 36.64 19.08
N GLU A 23 -6.11 35.85 20.01
CA GLU A 23 -6.80 34.55 19.82
C GLU A 23 -6.51 33.87 18.46
N GLU A 24 -5.95 32.66 18.56
CA GLU A 24 -5.61 31.69 17.50
C GLU A 24 -4.28 31.86 16.75
N ARG A 25 -3.32 31.00 17.13
CA ARG A 25 -2.46 30.14 16.28
C ARG A 25 -1.37 29.53 17.16
N GLY A 26 -1.49 28.32 17.71
CA GLY A 26 -2.07 27.13 17.13
C GLY A 26 -1.06 26.49 16.15
N PHE A 27 -0.34 25.49 16.63
CA PHE A 27 0.28 24.40 15.87
C PHE A 27 1.21 24.76 14.69
N VAL A 28 2.53 24.70 14.94
CA VAL A 28 3.49 24.24 13.93
C VAL A 28 4.46 23.28 14.62
N ALA A 29 3.96 22.09 14.94
CA ALA A 29 4.80 20.93 15.20
C ALA A 29 4.84 20.10 13.92
N SER A 30 6.05 19.93 13.39
CA SER A 30 6.38 19.38 12.10
C SER A 30 5.67 18.06 11.75
N ALA A 31 5.28 17.98 10.48
CA ALA A 31 4.86 16.81 9.74
C ALA A 31 5.84 15.65 9.88
N ILE A 32 5.33 14.46 10.23
CA ILE A 32 5.92 13.18 9.84
C ILE A 32 4.77 12.27 9.40
N VAL A 33 4.78 12.04 8.09
CA VAL A 33 3.79 11.45 7.21
C VAL A 33 4.08 9.96 7.08
N ILE A 34 3.07 9.09 7.22
CA ILE A 34 3.31 7.64 7.17
C ILE A 34 2.27 6.99 6.29
N GLY A 35 2.74 6.48 5.14
CA GLY A 35 2.09 5.50 4.24
C GLY A 35 0.64 5.77 3.84
N ALA A 36 -0.29 5.62 4.79
CA ALA A 36 -1.69 6.00 4.67
C ALA A 36 -1.87 7.49 4.40
N VAL A 37 -1.05 8.36 5.00
CA VAL A 37 -1.12 9.81 4.73
C VAL A 37 -0.58 10.16 3.35
N LEU A 38 0.39 9.42 2.78
CA LEU A 38 0.82 9.69 1.38
C LEU A 38 -0.27 9.32 0.38
N ILE A 39 -0.92 8.17 0.60
CA ILE A 39 -2.05 7.75 -0.24
C ILE A 39 -3.25 8.69 -0.04
N CYS A 40 -3.58 9.09 1.19
CA CYS A 40 -4.64 10.06 1.47
C CYS A 40 -4.32 11.50 1.03
N LEU A 41 -3.07 11.96 1.11
CA LEU A 41 -2.63 13.28 0.63
C LEU A 41 -2.64 13.34 -0.89
N VAL A 42 -2.24 12.26 -1.57
CA VAL A 42 -2.43 12.10 -3.01
C VAL A 42 -3.91 12.17 -3.37
N VAL A 43 -4.77 11.43 -2.65
CA VAL A 43 -6.23 11.45 -2.85
C VAL A 43 -6.80 12.86 -2.64
N TRP A 44 -6.29 13.59 -1.65
CA TRP A 44 -6.71 14.97 -1.36
C TRP A 44 -6.22 15.97 -2.42
N ALA A 45 -4.96 15.89 -2.85
CA ALA A 45 -4.38 16.77 -3.87
C ALA A 45 -5.03 16.59 -5.25
N VAL A 46 -5.39 15.35 -5.61
CA VAL A 46 -6.15 15.07 -6.85
C VAL A 46 -7.60 15.57 -6.75
N ALA A 47 -8.21 15.53 -5.55
CA ALA A 47 -9.55 16.06 -5.33
C ALA A 47 -9.59 17.60 -5.29
N SER A 48 -8.53 18.28 -4.85
CA SER A 48 -8.46 19.74 -4.76
C SER A 48 -8.23 20.45 -6.10
N ASN A 49 -7.69 19.75 -7.11
CA ASN A 49 -7.43 20.33 -8.44
C ASN A 49 -8.60 20.19 -9.43
N GLY A 50 -9.74 19.65 -8.99
CA GLY A 50 -10.94 19.44 -9.81
C GLY A 50 -11.90 20.63 -9.83
N SER A 51 -11.41 21.85 -10.02
CA SER A 51 -12.27 23.01 -10.26
C SER A 51 -11.71 23.92 -11.34
N ASP A 52 -11.78 23.47 -12.60
CA ASP A 52 -11.91 24.37 -13.75
C ASP A 52 -12.66 23.65 -14.87
N THR A 53 -13.88 24.11 -15.13
CA THR A 53 -14.69 23.72 -16.29
C THR A 53 -14.29 24.62 -17.46
N PRO A 54 -14.06 24.07 -18.66
CA PRO A 54 -14.67 24.72 -19.82
C PRO A 54 -15.68 23.85 -20.56
N ALA A 55 -16.68 24.55 -21.06
CA ALA A 55 -17.89 24.11 -21.70
C ALA A 55 -17.70 23.34 -23.02
N ALA A 56 -18.78 22.64 -23.36
CA ALA A 56 -19.03 21.91 -24.60
C ALA A 56 -18.88 22.73 -25.88
N ASN A 57 -18.58 22.05 -26.99
CA ASN A 57 -19.34 22.22 -28.23
C ASN A 57 -19.24 20.95 -29.13
N PRO A 58 -20.29 20.57 -29.89
CA PRO A 58 -20.39 19.32 -30.65
C PRO A 58 -20.07 19.50 -32.15
N SER A 59 -20.21 18.38 -32.90
CA SER A 59 -20.20 18.23 -34.38
C SER A 59 -18.81 17.83 -34.94
N GLN A 60 -18.60 16.83 -35.81
CA GLN A 60 -19.43 16.20 -36.84
C GLN A 60 -18.94 14.76 -37.15
N THR A 61 -19.87 13.85 -37.44
CA THR A 61 -19.72 12.68 -38.34
C THR A 61 -20.49 13.07 -39.62
N PRO A 62 -20.19 12.65 -40.88
CA PRO A 62 -19.78 11.29 -41.24
C PRO A 62 -18.84 11.13 -42.47
N SER A 63 -18.31 9.92 -42.66
CA SER A 63 -18.04 9.38 -44.00
C SER A 63 -18.28 7.88 -44.03
N THR A 64 -19.43 7.56 -44.61
CA THR A 64 -19.83 6.30 -45.23
C THR A 64 -18.88 5.95 -46.37
N ILE A 65 -18.33 4.73 -46.41
CA ILE A 65 -18.29 3.87 -47.62
C ILE A 65 -18.30 2.39 -47.16
N ALA A 66 -19.40 1.69 -47.47
CA ALA A 66 -19.43 0.24 -47.63
C ALA A 66 -19.01 -0.11 -49.07
N PRO A 67 -18.38 -1.27 -49.31
CA PRO A 67 -19.11 -2.27 -50.07
C PRO A 67 -19.04 -3.69 -49.48
N THR A 68 -20.21 -4.32 -49.55
CA THR A 68 -20.57 -5.74 -49.63
C THR A 68 -19.45 -6.69 -50.07
N GLU A 69 -19.24 -7.76 -49.28
CA GLU A 69 -19.09 -9.15 -49.76
C GLU A 69 -19.23 -10.14 -48.57
N GLN A 70 -20.12 -11.13 -48.73
CA GLN A 70 -20.38 -12.27 -47.85
C GLN A 70 -20.41 -13.51 -48.76
N PRO A 71 -20.35 -14.75 -48.24
CA PRO A 71 -19.29 -15.47 -47.53
C PRO A 71 -18.68 -16.59 -48.41
N THR A 72 -17.52 -17.14 -48.05
CA THR A 72 -17.12 -18.47 -48.54
C THR A 72 -17.00 -19.42 -47.36
N GLU A 73 -17.93 -20.38 -47.32
CA GLU A 73 -17.86 -21.58 -46.49
C GLU A 73 -16.53 -22.31 -46.71
N SER A 74 -15.83 -22.65 -45.63
CA SER A 74 -14.85 -23.72 -45.64
C SER A 74 -15.23 -24.70 -44.54
N THR A 75 -15.69 -25.87 -44.97
CA THR A 75 -16.16 -26.99 -44.15
C THR A 75 -14.97 -27.63 -43.41
N GLY A 76 -14.75 -27.22 -42.17
CA GLY A 76 -13.87 -27.92 -41.22
C GLY A 76 -14.70 -28.69 -40.19
N PRO A 77 -14.26 -29.86 -39.70
CA PRO A 77 -15.00 -30.64 -38.71
C PRO A 77 -15.21 -29.85 -37.41
N PRO A 78 -16.33 -30.07 -36.68
CA PRO A 78 -16.69 -29.25 -35.53
C PRO A 78 -15.60 -29.32 -34.46
N ALA A 79 -15.04 -28.16 -34.13
CA ALA A 79 -14.18 -28.01 -32.97
C ALA A 79 -15.02 -28.34 -31.72
N THR A 80 -14.66 -29.44 -31.06
CA THR A 80 -15.05 -29.74 -29.69
C THR A 80 -14.81 -28.49 -28.84
N PRO A 81 -15.73 -28.08 -27.96
CA PRO A 81 -15.44 -27.01 -27.01
C PRO A 81 -14.22 -27.44 -26.18
N THR A 82 -13.07 -26.82 -26.44
CA THR A 82 -11.96 -26.89 -25.50
C THR A 82 -12.48 -26.29 -24.22
N GLU A 83 -12.63 -27.13 -23.19
CA GLU A 83 -12.97 -26.71 -21.84
C GLU A 83 -12.00 -25.58 -21.45
N GLN A 84 -12.53 -24.36 -21.41
CA GLN A 84 -11.89 -23.26 -20.72
C GLN A 84 -11.63 -23.76 -19.30
N PRO A 85 -10.39 -23.69 -18.76
CA PRO A 85 -10.12 -24.19 -17.42
C PRO A 85 -11.02 -23.43 -16.46
N THR A 86 -12.04 -24.14 -15.96
CA THR A 86 -12.86 -23.69 -14.84
C THR A 86 -11.85 -23.42 -13.72
N ALA A 87 -11.69 -22.15 -13.35
CA ALA A 87 -10.93 -21.76 -12.18
C ALA A 87 -11.55 -22.49 -11.00
N THR A 88 -10.98 -23.64 -10.64
CA THR A 88 -11.37 -24.35 -9.44
C THR A 88 -10.98 -23.41 -8.31
N GLN A 89 -11.97 -22.86 -7.62
CA GLN A 89 -11.74 -22.13 -6.38
C GLN A 89 -10.95 -23.07 -5.48
N THR A 90 -9.65 -22.84 -5.41
CA THR A 90 -8.78 -23.61 -4.55
C THR A 90 -9.08 -23.10 -3.16
N ALA A 91 -9.57 -23.99 -2.29
CA ALA A 91 -9.75 -23.66 -0.89
C ALA A 91 -8.40 -23.13 -0.34
N PRO A 92 -8.42 -22.07 0.48
CA PRO A 92 -7.18 -21.55 1.04
C PRO A 92 -6.48 -22.67 1.81
N PRO A 93 -5.14 -22.78 1.71
CA PRO A 93 -4.40 -23.77 2.47
C PRO A 93 -4.73 -23.62 3.97
N PRO A 94 -4.79 -24.73 4.73
CA PRO A 94 -5.01 -24.66 6.15
C PRO A 94 -3.88 -23.84 6.80
N PRO A 95 -4.19 -22.96 7.76
CA PRO A 95 -3.16 -22.22 8.48
C PRO A 95 -2.22 -23.18 9.22
N ASN A 96 -0.92 -22.86 9.24
CA ASN A 96 0.13 -23.69 9.84
C ASN A 96 0.34 -25.03 9.13
N SER A 97 0.23 -25.04 7.80
CA SER A 97 0.59 -26.20 6.99
C SER A 97 2.10 -26.45 7.02
N HIS A 98 2.52 -27.70 7.25
CA HIS A 98 3.94 -28.11 7.19
C HIS A 98 4.48 -28.25 5.75
N THR A 99 3.69 -27.84 4.76
CA THR A 99 4.01 -27.96 3.33
C THR A 99 3.85 -26.60 2.67
N GLY A 100 4.80 -26.22 1.82
CA GLY A 100 4.78 -24.94 1.11
C GLY A 100 5.30 -23.77 1.93
N GLY A 101 5.20 -22.55 1.38
CA GLY A 101 5.77 -21.36 2.00
C GLY A 101 7.26 -21.55 2.29
N CYS A 102 7.72 -21.12 3.47
CA CYS A 102 9.12 -21.23 3.89
C CYS A 102 9.60 -22.68 4.10
N HIS A 103 8.69 -23.67 4.10
CA HIS A 103 9.03 -25.09 4.22
C HIS A 103 9.36 -25.73 2.86
N ASP A 104 9.11 -25.04 1.75
CA ASP A 104 9.50 -25.53 0.43
C ASP A 104 11.02 -25.39 0.24
N SER A 105 11.70 -26.52 0.10
CA SER A 105 13.15 -26.59 -0.15
C SER A 105 13.56 -26.18 -1.56
N ASN A 106 12.62 -26.18 -2.51
CA ASN A 106 12.91 -25.83 -3.91
C ASN A 106 11.74 -25.04 -4.54
N PRO A 107 11.46 -23.83 -4.04
CA PRO A 107 10.35 -23.03 -4.53
C PRO A 107 10.66 -22.45 -5.93
N GLU A 108 9.62 -22.25 -6.73
CA GLU A 108 9.70 -21.66 -8.07
C GLU A 108 10.44 -20.31 -8.06
N GLN A 109 11.43 -20.15 -8.95
CA GLN A 109 12.27 -18.95 -9.02
C GLN A 109 11.91 -18.03 -10.20
N ALA A 110 10.92 -18.41 -11.02
CA ALA A 110 10.41 -17.55 -12.07
C ALA A 110 9.84 -16.24 -11.48
N ILE A 111 10.32 -15.11 -12.00
CA ILE A 111 9.77 -13.80 -11.65
C ILE A 111 8.41 -13.64 -12.36
N PRO A 112 7.30 -13.45 -11.63
CA PRO A 112 6.01 -13.22 -12.26
C PRO A 112 5.98 -11.85 -12.96
N ARG A 113 5.80 -11.88 -14.29
CA ARG A 113 5.84 -10.68 -15.16
C ARG A 113 4.58 -10.45 -15.99
N LEU A 114 3.82 -11.51 -16.28
CA LEU A 114 2.72 -11.46 -17.26
C LEU A 114 1.39 -11.90 -16.68
N ALA A 115 1.38 -12.91 -15.80
CA ALA A 115 0.18 -13.45 -15.19
C ALA A 115 0.32 -13.47 -13.67
N ALA A 116 -0.82 -13.31 -12.99
CA ALA A 116 -0.89 -13.56 -11.56
C ALA A 116 -0.47 -15.00 -11.26
N PRO A 117 0.13 -15.26 -10.09
CA PRO A 117 0.29 -16.61 -9.60
C PRO A 117 -1.06 -17.35 -9.61
N VAL A 118 -1.01 -18.66 -9.88
CA VAL A 118 -2.20 -19.51 -9.91
C VAL A 118 -2.57 -19.97 -8.49
N ALA A 119 -3.83 -20.39 -8.30
CA ALA A 119 -4.33 -20.92 -7.04
C ALA A 119 -4.16 -19.97 -5.84
N VAL A 120 -4.36 -18.67 -6.09
CA VAL A 120 -4.36 -17.63 -5.05
C VAL A 120 -5.78 -17.50 -4.49
N THR A 121 -5.88 -17.57 -3.17
CA THR A 121 -7.10 -17.22 -2.44
C THR A 121 -6.91 -15.87 -1.75
N TRP A 122 -7.96 -15.07 -1.68
CA TRP A 122 -7.95 -13.78 -1.00
C TRP A 122 -8.60 -13.89 0.37
N GLN A 123 -7.97 -13.33 1.39
CA GLN A 123 -8.51 -13.26 2.75
C GLN A 123 -8.45 -11.83 3.27
N PHE A 124 -9.44 -11.44 4.07
CA PHE A 124 -9.41 -10.14 4.73
C PHE A 124 -8.32 -10.08 5.82
N GLU A 125 -7.70 -8.92 5.89
CA GLU A 125 -6.83 -8.44 6.95
C GLU A 125 -7.29 -7.01 7.29
N GLY A 126 -8.16 -6.89 8.30
CA GLY A 126 -9.00 -5.70 8.43
C GLY A 126 -9.90 -5.55 7.20
N GLU A 127 -9.80 -4.42 6.50
CA GLU A 127 -10.55 -4.12 5.28
C GLU A 127 -9.79 -4.50 4.00
N MET A 128 -8.50 -4.81 4.09
CA MET A 128 -7.65 -5.14 2.93
C MET A 128 -7.73 -6.62 2.60
N LEU A 129 -7.88 -6.98 1.32
CA LEU A 129 -7.70 -8.35 0.85
C LEU A 129 -6.20 -8.65 0.67
N VAL A 130 -5.70 -9.69 1.32
CA VAL A 130 -4.33 -10.18 1.19
C VAL A 130 -4.28 -11.56 0.52
N PRO A 131 -3.24 -11.85 -0.29
CA PRO A 131 -3.15 -13.10 -1.03
C PRO A 131 -2.63 -14.24 -0.15
N ILE A 132 -3.20 -15.44 -0.34
CA ILE A 132 -2.82 -16.67 0.32
C ILE A 132 -2.64 -17.76 -0.73
N GLN A 133 -1.52 -18.48 -0.68
CA GLN A 133 -1.25 -19.59 -1.59
C GLN A 133 -0.37 -20.63 -0.90
N ALA A 134 -0.64 -21.92 -1.13
CA ALA A 134 0.14 -23.00 -0.52
C ALA A 134 1.64 -22.90 -0.87
N ALA A 135 1.96 -22.68 -2.16
CA ALA A 135 3.35 -22.61 -2.62
C ALA A 135 4.07 -21.35 -2.09
N ALA A 136 3.46 -20.17 -2.20
CA ALA A 136 4.14 -18.90 -1.85
C ALA A 136 4.05 -18.53 -0.37
N GLY A 137 3.08 -19.07 0.36
CA GLY A 137 2.72 -18.66 1.71
C GLY A 137 1.61 -17.58 1.74
N PRO A 138 1.32 -17.00 2.91
CA PRO A 138 1.87 -17.37 4.21
C PRO A 138 1.46 -18.78 4.61
N ALA A 139 2.39 -19.60 5.10
CA ALA A 139 2.10 -20.95 5.59
C ALA A 139 1.85 -20.99 7.11
N SER A 140 2.13 -19.90 7.85
CA SER A 140 1.90 -19.83 9.29
C SER A 140 1.21 -18.53 9.72
N THR A 141 0.36 -18.64 10.74
CA THR A 141 -0.24 -17.49 11.44
C THR A 141 0.03 -17.64 12.93
N GLY A 142 0.76 -16.68 13.49
CA GLY A 142 1.08 -16.64 14.92
C GLY A 142 -0.15 -16.33 15.78
N THR A 143 -0.06 -16.58 17.09
CA THR A 143 -1.13 -16.29 18.06
C THR A 143 -1.46 -14.80 18.17
N ASN A 144 -0.53 -13.93 17.76
CA ASN A 144 -0.70 -12.49 17.66
C ASN A 144 -1.29 -12.04 16.31
N GLY A 145 -1.75 -12.97 15.46
CA GLY A 145 -2.32 -12.71 14.15
C GLY A 145 -1.30 -12.46 13.03
N VAL A 146 -0.01 -12.40 13.33
CA VAL A 146 1.02 -12.14 12.32
C VAL A 146 1.14 -13.33 11.37
N ARG A 147 1.05 -13.06 10.07
CA ARG A 147 1.23 -14.04 9.00
C ARG A 147 2.69 -14.10 8.57
N SER A 148 3.22 -15.31 8.41
CA SER A 148 4.64 -15.57 8.14
C SER A 148 4.84 -16.90 7.39
N CYS A 149 6.10 -17.30 7.23
CA CYS A 149 6.54 -18.47 6.48
C CYS A 149 6.21 -18.36 4.99
N PHE A 150 6.83 -17.37 4.33
CA PHE A 150 6.75 -17.21 2.89
C PHE A 150 7.88 -17.98 2.19
N ALA A 151 7.62 -18.46 0.98
CA ALA A 151 8.62 -19.21 0.23
C ALA A 151 9.82 -18.35 -0.14
N HIS A 152 11.00 -18.99 -0.21
CA HIS A 152 12.25 -18.36 -0.64
C HIS A 152 12.29 -18.13 -2.17
N SER A 153 11.36 -17.34 -2.68
CA SER A 153 11.12 -17.12 -4.11
C SER A 153 10.69 -15.67 -4.42
N PRO A 154 10.71 -15.24 -5.69
CA PRO A 154 10.14 -13.95 -6.09
C PRO A 154 8.66 -13.82 -5.72
N THR A 155 7.87 -14.87 -5.95
CA THR A 155 6.44 -14.87 -5.61
C THR A 155 6.22 -14.81 -4.11
N GLY A 156 7.02 -15.53 -3.31
CA GLY A 156 6.98 -15.44 -1.85
C GLY A 156 7.30 -14.03 -1.34
N ALA A 157 8.27 -13.33 -1.96
CA ALA A 157 8.60 -11.95 -1.62
C ALA A 157 7.44 -10.98 -1.91
N VAL A 158 6.74 -11.16 -3.03
CA VAL A 158 5.54 -10.37 -3.38
C VAL A 158 4.44 -10.56 -2.35
N PHE A 159 4.17 -11.81 -1.98
CA PHE A 159 3.12 -12.14 -1.01
C PHE A 159 3.47 -11.60 0.38
N ALA A 160 4.73 -11.74 0.81
CA ALA A 160 5.21 -11.18 2.06
C ALA A 160 5.03 -9.66 2.13
N ALA A 161 5.35 -8.94 1.05
CA ALA A 161 5.16 -7.50 0.98
C ALA A 161 3.69 -7.09 1.10
N MET A 162 2.80 -7.74 0.35
CA MET A 162 1.37 -7.42 0.36
C MET A 162 0.69 -7.75 1.69
N VAL A 163 0.99 -8.93 2.25
CA VAL A 163 0.46 -9.33 3.55
C VAL A 163 0.92 -8.37 4.63
N LEU A 164 2.20 -7.95 4.61
CA LEU A 164 2.69 -6.94 5.55
C LEU A 164 1.95 -5.61 5.40
N LEU A 165 1.76 -5.12 4.18
CA LEU A 165 1.03 -3.87 3.93
C LEU A 165 -0.42 -3.95 4.42
N GLY A 166 -1.10 -5.08 4.24
CA GLY A 166 -2.43 -5.31 4.82
C GLY A 166 -2.39 -5.33 6.34
N GLN A 167 -1.41 -6.03 6.95
CA GLN A 167 -1.28 -6.13 8.41
C GLN A 167 -0.93 -4.82 9.08
N VAL A 168 -0.13 -3.95 8.45
CA VAL A 168 0.19 -2.61 8.97
C VAL A 168 -1.04 -1.71 8.98
N GLN A 169 -1.97 -1.88 8.04
CA GLN A 169 -3.24 -1.13 8.00
C GLN A 169 -4.27 -1.65 8.99
N ASN A 170 -4.15 -2.90 9.47
CA ASN A 170 -5.06 -3.45 10.46
C ASN A 170 -4.62 -3.06 11.89
N PRO A 171 -5.41 -2.23 12.62
CA PRO A 171 -5.08 -1.77 13.97
C PRO A 171 -4.84 -2.89 14.99
N GLN A 172 -5.44 -4.06 14.77
CA GLN A 172 -5.35 -5.19 15.70
C GLN A 172 -3.99 -5.92 15.64
N VAL A 173 -3.26 -5.82 14.52
CA VAL A 173 -2.02 -6.58 14.28
C VAL A 173 -0.83 -5.69 13.87
N SER A 174 -1.05 -4.44 13.49
CA SER A 174 -0.02 -3.54 12.93
C SER A 174 1.29 -3.50 13.72
N VAL A 175 1.22 -3.25 15.03
CA VAL A 175 2.40 -3.19 15.92
C VAL A 175 3.11 -4.55 16.01
N ALA A 176 2.36 -5.64 16.02
CA ALA A 176 2.92 -6.99 16.06
C ALA A 176 3.60 -7.35 14.73
N ALA A 177 2.98 -7.02 13.60
CA ALA A 177 3.53 -7.21 12.27
C ALA A 177 4.83 -6.43 12.09
N LEU A 178 4.87 -5.14 12.45
CA LEU A 178 6.09 -4.33 12.37
C LEU A 178 7.24 -4.92 13.21
N LYS A 179 6.96 -5.40 14.43
CA LYS A 179 7.98 -6.00 15.29
C LYS A 179 8.59 -7.28 14.71
N THR A 180 7.80 -8.06 13.98
CA THR A 180 8.13 -9.45 13.62
C THR A 180 8.44 -9.64 12.14
N ARG A 181 8.02 -8.72 11.27
CA ARG A 181 8.13 -8.79 9.81
C ARG A 181 8.96 -7.67 9.19
N VAL A 182 9.46 -6.75 10.00
CA VAL A 182 10.42 -5.72 9.58
C VAL A 182 11.76 -5.99 10.25
N LEU A 183 12.85 -5.85 9.49
CA LEU A 183 14.20 -5.95 10.04
C LEU A 183 14.43 -4.96 11.17
N ALA A 184 15.26 -5.34 12.14
CA ALA A 184 15.62 -4.46 13.24
C ALA A 184 16.41 -3.25 12.74
N GLY A 185 16.04 -2.06 13.20
CA GLY A 185 16.71 -0.80 12.85
C GLY A 185 15.93 0.43 13.31
N PRO A 186 16.46 1.64 13.04
CA PRO A 186 15.80 2.91 13.33
C PRO A 186 14.42 2.99 12.67
N GLY A 187 14.32 2.61 11.40
CA GLY A 187 13.07 2.61 10.66
C GLY A 187 11.95 1.79 11.30
N ARG A 188 12.26 0.56 11.73
CA ARG A 188 11.28 -0.26 12.46
C ARG A 188 10.82 0.41 13.76
N THR A 189 11.74 1.06 14.46
CA THR A 189 11.45 1.73 15.73
C THR A 189 10.54 2.94 15.51
N ALA A 190 10.82 3.75 14.48
CA ALA A 190 9.99 4.87 14.06
C ALA A 190 8.59 4.40 13.64
N ALA A 191 8.48 3.37 12.79
CA ALA A 191 7.20 2.83 12.34
C ALA A 191 6.35 2.26 13.49
N ILE A 192 6.97 1.60 14.48
CA ILE A 192 6.24 1.10 15.67
C ILE A 192 5.73 2.26 16.51
N ALA A 193 6.53 3.32 16.70
CA ALA A 193 6.10 4.50 17.45
C ALA A 193 4.91 5.19 16.78
N ALA A 194 4.98 5.33 15.45
CA ALA A 194 3.90 5.86 14.64
C ALA A 194 2.61 5.04 14.72
N ALA A 195 2.70 3.73 14.50
CA ALA A 195 1.53 2.85 14.58
C ALA A 195 0.84 2.95 15.96
N ARG A 196 1.61 3.12 17.05
CA ARG A 196 1.02 3.35 18.38
C ARG A 196 0.29 4.68 18.52
N ASN A 197 0.80 5.74 17.89
CA ASN A 197 0.14 7.04 17.90
C ASN A 197 -1.16 7.01 17.07
N GLU A 198 -1.16 6.31 15.93
CA GLU A 198 -2.36 6.11 15.11
C GLU A 198 -3.47 5.39 15.89
N LEU A 199 -3.12 4.38 16.70
CA LEU A 199 -4.09 3.69 17.58
C LEU A 199 -4.74 4.60 18.63
N GLN A 200 -4.16 5.76 18.92
CA GLN A 200 -4.71 6.76 19.84
C GLN A 200 -5.57 7.82 19.13
N THR A 201 -5.53 7.85 17.80
CA THR A 201 -6.24 8.83 16.98
C THR A 201 -7.56 8.22 16.52
N PRO A 202 -8.67 8.98 16.49
CA PRO A 202 -9.92 8.48 15.93
C PRO A 202 -9.71 7.99 14.49
N PRO A 203 -10.35 6.87 14.08
CA PRO A 203 -10.28 6.41 12.70
C PRO A 203 -10.72 7.54 11.77
N THR A 204 -9.85 7.92 10.85
CA THR A 204 -10.27 8.71 9.68
C THR A 204 -10.94 7.73 8.73
N GLU A 205 -12.03 8.10 8.06
CA GLU A 205 -12.60 7.24 7.02
C GLU A 205 -11.52 6.94 5.97
N ALA A 206 -11.03 5.70 6.00
CA ALA A 206 -10.12 5.21 4.99
C ALA A 206 -10.95 5.03 3.71
N GLY A 207 -10.45 5.56 2.59
CA GLY A 207 -11.05 5.20 1.30
C GLY A 207 -10.94 3.70 1.05
N ASP A 208 -11.77 3.18 0.14
CA ASP A 208 -11.62 1.85 -0.44
C ASP A 208 -10.26 1.71 -1.14
N VAL A 209 -9.25 1.30 -0.38
CA VAL A 209 -7.92 0.94 -0.89
C VAL A 209 -7.89 -0.58 -1.04
N GLN A 210 -7.54 -1.07 -2.23
CA GLN A 210 -7.34 -2.51 -2.48
C GLN A 210 -6.17 -2.73 -3.42
N PHE A 211 -5.44 -3.84 -3.24
CA PHE A 211 -4.36 -4.19 -4.17
C PHE A 211 -4.90 -4.45 -5.57
N SER A 212 -4.25 -3.87 -6.58
CA SER A 212 -4.63 -4.01 -7.99
C SER A 212 -3.57 -4.71 -8.83
N GLY A 213 -2.32 -4.69 -8.38
CA GLY A 213 -1.25 -5.39 -9.07
C GLY A 213 0.09 -5.19 -8.41
N PHE A 214 1.12 -5.69 -9.09
CA PHE A 214 2.50 -5.54 -8.64
C PHE A 214 3.48 -5.66 -9.80
N LYS A 215 4.73 -5.29 -9.52
CA LYS A 215 5.88 -5.53 -10.39
C LYS A 215 7.11 -5.82 -9.53
N VAL A 216 7.82 -6.90 -9.86
CA VAL A 216 9.13 -7.15 -9.25
C VAL A 216 10.17 -6.32 -10.02
N LEU A 217 10.69 -5.28 -9.37
CA LEU A 217 11.69 -4.37 -9.95
C LEU A 217 13.10 -4.97 -9.89
N TYR A 218 13.39 -5.68 -8.79
CA TYR A 218 14.68 -6.29 -8.53
C TYR A 218 14.49 -7.59 -7.75
N TYR A 219 15.32 -8.60 -8.04
CA TYR A 219 15.34 -9.84 -7.28
C TYR A 219 16.73 -10.49 -7.29
N THR A 220 17.13 -10.93 -6.11
CA THR A 220 18.19 -11.90 -5.83
C THR A 220 17.66 -12.88 -4.80
N THR A 221 18.41 -13.94 -4.50
CA THR A 221 18.02 -14.86 -3.43
C THR A 221 17.96 -14.16 -2.06
N THR A 222 18.67 -13.06 -1.82
CA THR A 222 18.65 -12.41 -0.50
C THR A 222 17.88 -11.10 -0.43
N GLN A 223 17.39 -10.58 -1.55
CA GLN A 223 16.76 -9.27 -1.64
C GLN A 223 15.76 -9.21 -2.80
N ALA A 224 14.62 -8.55 -2.57
CA ALA A 224 13.67 -8.21 -3.62
C ALA A 224 13.22 -6.75 -3.47
N ILE A 225 12.93 -6.08 -4.58
CA ILE A 225 12.20 -4.81 -4.58
C ILE A 225 10.91 -5.04 -5.34
N VAL A 226 9.79 -4.96 -4.62
CA VAL A 226 8.45 -5.20 -5.15
C VAL A 226 7.70 -3.88 -5.18
N GLN A 227 7.34 -3.41 -6.36
CA GLN A 227 6.40 -2.31 -6.49
C GLN A 227 4.98 -2.85 -6.38
N VAL A 228 4.30 -2.53 -5.28
CA VAL A 228 2.91 -2.92 -5.02
C VAL A 228 2.01 -1.78 -5.47
N VAL A 229 0.93 -2.10 -6.18
CA VAL A 229 -0.02 -1.12 -6.70
C VAL A 229 -1.37 -1.32 -6.02
N ALA A 230 -1.93 -0.24 -5.51
CA ALA A 230 -3.28 -0.20 -4.94
C ALA A 230 -4.17 0.77 -5.73
N ASN A 231 -5.44 0.42 -5.86
CA ASN A 231 -6.48 1.31 -6.35
C ASN A 231 -6.86 2.27 -5.23
N LEU A 232 -6.97 3.55 -5.58
CA LEU A 232 -7.36 4.65 -4.70
C LEU A 232 -8.77 5.12 -5.08
N ASN A 233 -9.82 4.50 -4.52
CA ASN A 233 -11.22 4.89 -4.71
C ASN A 233 -11.68 4.99 -6.18
N ASN A 234 -11.18 4.11 -7.05
CA ASN A 234 -11.41 4.06 -8.49
C ASN A 234 -11.01 5.33 -9.27
N LYS A 235 -10.22 6.23 -8.67
CA LYS A 235 -9.77 7.48 -9.31
C LYS A 235 -8.36 7.37 -9.87
N ALA A 236 -7.47 6.69 -9.15
CA ALA A 236 -6.07 6.54 -9.50
C ALA A 236 -5.49 5.24 -8.94
N TYR A 237 -4.27 4.91 -9.36
CA TYR A 237 -3.48 3.85 -8.77
C TYR A 237 -2.25 4.44 -8.08
N GLY A 238 -2.05 4.12 -6.80
CA GLY A 238 -0.82 4.42 -6.09
C GLY A 238 0.14 3.23 -6.17
N ALA A 239 1.40 3.48 -6.51
CA ALA A 239 2.43 2.45 -6.59
C ALA A 239 3.57 2.73 -5.60
N LEU A 240 3.84 1.74 -4.74
CA LEU A 240 4.80 1.85 -3.64
C LEU A 240 5.88 0.77 -3.77
N PRO A 241 7.16 1.12 -3.93
CA PRO A 241 8.25 0.14 -3.88
C PRO A 241 8.51 -0.30 -2.43
N ILE A 242 8.51 -1.61 -2.22
CA ILE A 242 8.80 -2.27 -0.95
C ILE A 242 10.09 -3.05 -1.10
N THR A 243 11.09 -2.72 -0.27
CA THR A 243 12.33 -3.50 -0.20
C THR A 243 12.14 -4.65 0.78
N MET A 244 12.36 -5.87 0.29
CA MET A 244 12.30 -7.11 1.06
C MET A 244 13.70 -7.73 1.13
N GLN A 245 14.03 -8.31 2.28
CA GLN A 245 15.27 -9.02 2.55
C GLN A 245 14.95 -10.42 3.06
N TRP A 246 15.59 -11.44 2.48
CA TRP A 246 15.53 -12.78 3.03
C TRP A 246 16.41 -12.86 4.27
N SER A 247 15.84 -13.26 5.39
CA SER A 247 16.54 -13.35 6.66
C SER A 247 15.81 -14.33 7.57
N HIS A 248 16.54 -15.07 8.41
CA HIS A 248 15.94 -15.98 9.40
C HIS A 248 14.89 -16.97 8.82
N GLY A 249 15.07 -17.38 7.55
CA GLY A 249 14.16 -18.31 6.88
C GLY A 249 12.86 -17.69 6.35
N ASP A 250 12.80 -16.37 6.20
CA ASP A 250 11.61 -15.68 5.71
C ASP A 250 11.92 -14.31 5.06
N TRP A 251 10.92 -13.67 4.44
CA TRP A 251 11.03 -12.34 3.85
C TRP A 251 10.63 -11.22 4.83
N TYR A 252 11.58 -10.36 5.16
CA TYR A 252 11.39 -9.19 6.03
C TYR A 252 11.40 -7.91 5.20
N ALA A 253 10.53 -6.95 5.51
CA ALA A 253 10.65 -5.63 4.93
C ALA A 253 11.81 -4.85 5.54
N VAL A 254 12.38 -3.97 4.74
CA VAL A 254 13.40 -3.00 5.14
C VAL A 254 12.79 -1.61 5.02
N LEU A 255 12.77 -0.87 6.13
CA LEU A 255 12.30 0.51 6.17
C LEU A 255 13.49 1.47 6.14
N GLN A 256 13.24 2.67 5.64
CA GLN A 256 14.14 3.80 5.80
C GLN A 256 14.17 4.25 7.27
N ASP A 257 15.18 5.02 7.67
CA ASP A 257 15.37 5.42 9.07
C ASP A 257 14.20 6.22 9.66
N ASP A 258 13.43 6.91 8.81
CA ASP A 258 12.20 7.63 9.17
C ASP A 258 10.98 6.73 9.39
N GLY A 259 11.11 5.41 9.13
CA GLY A 259 10.06 4.42 9.28
C GLY A 259 9.18 4.24 8.04
N THR A 260 9.49 4.90 6.94
CA THR A 260 8.77 4.74 5.67
C THR A 260 9.37 3.60 4.83
N PHE A 261 8.61 3.10 3.84
CA PHE A 261 9.10 2.06 2.92
C PHE A 261 10.06 2.62 1.85
N ASN A 262 9.88 3.87 1.44
CA ASN A 262 10.57 4.50 0.31
C ASN A 262 11.14 5.90 0.60
N GLY A 263 11.19 6.32 1.87
CA GLY A 263 11.73 7.61 2.29
C GLY A 263 10.76 8.76 2.00
N SER A 264 11.31 9.92 1.68
CA SER A 264 10.55 11.11 1.28
C SER A 264 10.03 11.07 -0.16
N VAL A 265 10.18 9.94 -0.87
CA VAL A 265 9.69 9.79 -2.24
C VAL A 265 8.18 9.55 -2.18
N GLU A 266 7.39 10.38 -2.84
CA GLU A 266 5.95 10.14 -2.94
C GLU A 266 5.66 8.88 -3.78
N PRO A 267 4.58 8.14 -3.47
CA PRO A 267 4.16 7.01 -4.30
C PRO A 267 3.89 7.46 -5.74
N ASP A 268 4.26 6.64 -6.71
CA ASP A 268 3.97 6.96 -8.11
C ASP A 268 2.46 6.87 -8.36
N ILE A 269 1.90 7.87 -9.04
CA ILE A 269 0.50 7.87 -9.45
C ILE A 269 0.40 7.39 -10.88
N LEU A 270 -0.23 6.24 -11.07
CA LEU A 270 -0.34 5.60 -12.37
C LEU A 270 -1.73 5.85 -12.99
N SER A 271 -1.72 6.18 -14.27
CA SER A 271 -2.94 6.25 -15.10
C SER A 271 -3.39 4.88 -15.62
N SER A 272 -2.51 3.87 -15.59
CA SER A 272 -2.83 2.50 -16.01
C SER A 272 -1.91 1.47 -15.35
N LEU A 273 -2.35 0.21 -15.36
CA LEU A 273 -1.57 -0.95 -14.90
C LEU A 273 -0.76 -1.63 -16.02
N ASN A 274 -0.42 -0.90 -17.09
CA ASN A 274 0.36 -1.48 -18.17
C ASN A 274 1.77 -1.85 -17.69
N GLY A 275 2.19 -3.07 -18.00
CA GLY A 275 3.45 -3.65 -17.53
C GLY A 275 3.43 -4.12 -16.07
N TYR A 276 2.27 -4.10 -15.40
CA TYR A 276 2.10 -4.70 -14.08
C TYR A 276 1.36 -6.03 -14.18
N VAL A 277 1.70 -6.95 -13.28
CA VAL A 277 0.91 -8.15 -13.08
C VAL A 277 -0.33 -7.76 -12.29
N ARG A 278 -1.50 -7.93 -12.91
CA ARG A 278 -2.79 -7.64 -12.27
C ARG A 278 -3.22 -8.81 -11.40
N PHE A 279 -3.86 -8.50 -10.29
CA PHE A 279 -4.53 -9.52 -9.49
C PHE A 279 -5.91 -9.83 -10.08
N SER A 280 -6.17 -11.09 -10.37
CA SER A 280 -7.52 -11.58 -10.67
C SER A 280 -8.15 -12.04 -9.34
N GLY A 281 -9.16 -11.33 -8.84
CA GLY A 281 -9.96 -11.79 -7.70
C GLY A 281 -10.15 -10.80 -6.54
N ALA A 282 -9.57 -9.59 -6.60
CA ALA A 282 -9.85 -8.50 -5.65
C ALA A 282 -10.80 -7.46 -6.28
N SER A 283 -11.87 -7.94 -6.91
CA SER A 283 -12.92 -7.13 -7.56
C SER A 283 -14.26 -7.37 -6.93
#